data_AF-A0A8C2VD70-F1
#
_entry.id   AF-A0A8C2VD70-F1
#
_cell.length_a   1.000
_cell.length_b   1.000
_cell.length_c   1.000
_cell.angle_alpha   90.00
_cell.angle_beta   90.00
_cell.angle_gamma   90.00
#
_symmetry.space_group_name_H-M   'P 1'
#
loop_
_entity.id
_entity.type
_entity.pdbx_description
1 polymer ?
#
loop_
_entity_poly.entity_id
_entity_poly.type
_entity_poly.pdbx_seq_one_letter_code
_entity_poly.pdbx_strand_id
1 'polypeptide(L)'
;MGFLTAVTQGLVRGADRMSKWTSKRGPRTFNKGRGAKGTGFLAPGWKFVQVKEQVPEFIVPNLTGFKLKPYVNYRAPAGADVPLTARALFMETVAPAIEKDFKEGTFDPDNLEKYGFEPTQEGKLFQLYPKNFPR
;
A
#
# COMPACT_ATOMS: atom_id res chain seq x y z
N MET A 1 -35.51 7.26 1.32
CA MET A 1 -35.81 8.03 0.10
C MET A 1 -37.04 7.42 -0.54
N GLY A 2 -38.24 7.95 -0.22
CA GLY A 2 -39.51 7.38 -0.65
C GLY A 2 -39.91 7.83 -2.05
N PHE A 3 -40.81 7.08 -2.69
CA PHE A 3 -41.34 7.40 -4.03
C PHE A 3 -41.94 8.82 -4.11
N LEU A 4 -42.70 9.25 -3.10
CA LEU A 4 -43.32 10.58 -3.03
C LEU A 4 -42.29 11.72 -3.03
N THR A 5 -41.13 11.53 -2.39
CA THR A 5 -40.05 12.53 -2.38
C THR A 5 -39.38 12.68 -3.75
N ALA A 6 -39.28 11.58 -4.53
CA ALA A 6 -38.72 11.64 -5.88
C ALA A 6 -39.66 12.33 -6.87
N VAL A 7 -40.98 12.09 -6.75
CA VAL A 7 -42.00 12.73 -7.60
C VAL A 7 -42.09 14.23 -7.34
N THR A 8 -42.11 14.64 -6.07
CA THR A 8 -42.13 16.08 -5.70
C THR A 8 -40.85 16.80 -6.12
N GLN A 9 -39.68 16.17 -6.01
CA GLN A 9 -38.42 16.71 -6.57
C GLN A 9 -38.49 16.88 -8.09
N GLY A 10 -38.98 15.88 -8.82
CA GLY A 10 -39.08 15.94 -10.29
C GLY A 10 -39.99 17.07 -10.78
N LEU A 11 -41.09 17.35 -10.08
CA LEU A 11 -42.06 18.40 -10.43
C LEU A 11 -41.61 19.82 -10.05
N VAL A 12 -40.91 20.00 -8.91
CA VAL A 12 -40.61 21.34 -8.37
C VAL A 12 -39.15 21.77 -8.58
N ARG A 13 -38.20 20.82 -8.53
CA ARG A 13 -36.74 21.13 -8.50
C ARG A 13 -35.96 20.57 -9.69
N GLY A 14 -36.54 19.65 -10.45
CA GLY A 14 -35.84 18.95 -11.54
C GLY A 14 -34.86 17.87 -11.03
N ALA A 15 -33.89 17.49 -11.86
CA ALA A 15 -32.92 16.45 -11.53
C ALA A 15 -31.97 16.85 -10.38
N ASP A 16 -31.68 15.91 -9.49
CA ASP A 16 -30.81 16.13 -8.34
C ASP A 16 -29.33 16.31 -8.73
N ARG A 17 -28.77 17.49 -8.42
CA ARG A 17 -27.37 17.88 -8.67
C ARG A 17 -26.47 17.80 -7.44
N MET A 18 -27.03 17.62 -6.24
CA MET A 18 -26.28 17.65 -4.98
C MET A 18 -25.78 16.27 -4.56
N SER A 19 -26.45 15.21 -5.00
CA SER A 19 -26.08 13.85 -4.64
C SER A 19 -24.98 13.29 -5.52
N LYS A 20 -24.12 12.46 -4.92
CA LYS A 20 -22.98 11.84 -5.60
C LYS A 20 -23.42 11.04 -6.82
N TRP A 21 -22.78 11.29 -7.95
CA TRP A 21 -23.03 10.57 -9.18
C TRP A 21 -22.51 9.12 -9.11
N THR A 22 -23.38 8.14 -9.39
CA THR A 22 -23.07 6.71 -9.24
C THR A 22 -23.54 5.88 -10.44
N SER A 23 -23.06 4.62 -10.54
CA SER A 23 -23.46 3.67 -11.59
C SER A 23 -24.93 3.26 -11.59
N LYS A 24 -25.72 3.63 -10.56
CA LYS A 24 -27.18 3.36 -10.52
C LYS A 24 -28.00 4.47 -11.17
N ARG A 25 -27.34 5.52 -11.67
CA ARG A 25 -27.97 6.65 -12.33
C ARG A 25 -27.56 6.68 -13.80
N GLY A 26 -28.43 7.24 -14.62
CA GLY A 26 -28.22 7.33 -16.06
C GLY A 26 -28.70 6.10 -16.83
N PRO A 27 -28.52 6.12 -18.15
CA PRO A 27 -28.96 5.06 -19.05
C PRO A 27 -28.03 3.83 -19.00
N ARG A 28 -28.42 2.75 -19.69
CA ARG A 28 -27.70 1.46 -19.74
C ARG A 28 -26.20 1.56 -20.08
N THR A 29 -25.79 2.50 -20.92
CA THR A 29 -24.39 2.68 -21.34
C THR A 29 -23.51 3.30 -20.25
N PHE A 30 -24.11 3.80 -19.17
CA PHE A 30 -23.42 4.53 -18.11
C PHE A 30 -22.77 3.59 -17.07
N ASN A 31 -21.69 2.92 -17.47
CA ASN A 31 -20.98 1.95 -16.63
C ASN A 31 -19.76 2.55 -15.90
N LYS A 32 -20.01 3.27 -14.80
CA LYS A 32 -18.96 3.95 -14.01
C LYS A 32 -18.13 3.04 -13.08
N GLY A 33 -18.63 1.85 -12.71
CA GLY A 33 -18.00 1.01 -11.69
C GLY A 33 -18.10 1.54 -10.25
N ARG A 34 -17.41 0.86 -9.32
CA ARG A 34 -17.47 1.11 -7.85
C ARG A 34 -16.11 1.16 -7.15
N GLY A 35 -15.01 1.28 -7.90
CA GLY A 35 -13.65 1.36 -7.34
C GLY A 35 -12.89 0.03 -7.28
N ALA A 36 -13.49 -1.07 -7.75
CA ALA A 36 -12.76 -2.30 -8.03
C ALA A 36 -11.65 -2.01 -9.07
N LYS A 37 -10.43 -2.46 -8.77
CA LYS A 37 -9.28 -2.35 -9.67
C LYS A 37 -9.36 -3.44 -10.74
N GLY A 38 -8.87 -3.14 -11.94
CA GLY A 38 -8.88 -4.09 -13.05
C GLY A 38 -7.89 -5.24 -12.81
N THR A 39 -8.29 -6.45 -13.19
CA THR A 39 -7.47 -7.68 -13.11
C THR A 39 -7.19 -8.27 -14.49
N GLY A 40 -7.41 -7.49 -15.54
CA GLY A 40 -7.31 -7.93 -16.93
C GLY A 40 -7.93 -6.91 -17.88
N PHE A 41 -8.20 -7.34 -19.11
CA PHE A 41 -8.73 -6.49 -20.18
C PHE A 41 -9.80 -7.20 -21.01
N LEU A 42 -10.57 -6.44 -21.78
CA LEU A 42 -11.55 -6.97 -22.73
C LEU A 42 -10.90 -7.19 -24.09
N ALA A 43 -10.97 -8.42 -24.59
CA ALA A 43 -10.56 -8.81 -25.93
C ALA A 43 -11.68 -8.60 -26.96
N PRO A 44 -11.41 -8.70 -28.28
CA PRO A 44 -12.43 -8.68 -29.31
C PRO A 44 -13.56 -9.67 -29.03
N GLY A 45 -14.79 -9.29 -29.35
CA GLY A 45 -15.98 -10.09 -29.04
C GLY A 45 -16.45 -10.01 -27.58
N TRP A 46 -16.03 -8.98 -26.83
CA TRP A 46 -16.47 -8.73 -25.44
C TRP A 46 -16.06 -9.82 -24.45
N LYS A 47 -15.06 -10.64 -24.79
CA LYS A 47 -14.52 -11.66 -23.91
C LYS A 47 -13.52 -11.03 -22.94
N PHE A 48 -13.72 -11.23 -21.64
CA PHE A 48 -12.76 -10.79 -20.62
C PHE A 48 -11.59 -11.76 -20.51
N VAL A 49 -10.38 -11.24 -20.53
CA VAL A 49 -9.13 -11.99 -20.33
C VAL A 49 -8.50 -11.55 -19.03
N GLN A 50 -8.45 -12.46 -18.06
CA GLN A 50 -7.82 -12.24 -16.76
C GLN A 50 -6.31 -12.45 -16.86
N VAL A 51 -5.54 -11.53 -16.28
CA VAL A 51 -4.07 -11.59 -16.22
C VAL A 51 -3.68 -11.97 -14.81
N LYS A 52 -3.01 -13.12 -14.63
CA LYS A 52 -2.73 -13.68 -13.29
C LYS A 52 -1.87 -12.72 -12.45
N GLU A 53 -0.92 -12.06 -13.08
CA GLU A 53 0.02 -11.12 -12.47
C GLU A 53 -0.65 -9.83 -11.96
N GLN A 54 -1.85 -9.50 -12.46
CA GLN A 54 -2.65 -8.37 -11.96
C GLN A 54 -3.57 -8.76 -10.80
N VAL A 55 -3.73 -10.05 -10.52
CA VAL A 55 -4.52 -10.54 -9.40
C VAL A 55 -3.64 -10.50 -8.15
N PRO A 56 -4.04 -9.78 -7.08
CA PRO A 56 -3.25 -9.74 -5.86
C PRO A 56 -3.23 -11.11 -5.17
N GLU A 57 -2.04 -11.58 -4.82
CA GLU A 57 -1.84 -12.81 -4.06
C GLU A 57 -1.65 -12.48 -2.56
N PHE A 58 -2.35 -13.20 -1.69
CA PHE A 58 -2.20 -13.05 -0.24
C PHE A 58 -1.09 -13.95 0.28
N ILE A 59 -0.02 -13.34 0.79
CA ILE A 59 1.10 -14.06 1.42
C ILE A 59 0.76 -14.29 2.90
N VAL A 60 0.32 -15.51 3.24
CA VAL A 60 -0.12 -15.86 4.60
C VAL A 60 0.94 -16.75 5.28
N PRO A 61 1.54 -16.33 6.41
CA PRO A 61 2.52 -17.13 7.13
C PRO A 61 1.85 -18.25 7.95
N ASN A 62 2.62 -19.30 8.27
CA ASN A 62 2.18 -20.34 9.18
C ASN A 62 2.22 -19.84 10.65
N LEU A 63 1.10 -19.96 11.37
CA LEU A 63 0.94 -19.48 12.75
C LEU A 63 1.02 -20.60 13.81
N THR A 64 1.40 -21.82 13.45
CA THR A 64 1.56 -22.92 14.42
C THR A 64 2.63 -22.57 15.46
N GLY A 65 2.28 -22.56 16.75
CA GLY A 65 3.20 -22.25 17.84
C GLY A 65 3.48 -20.75 18.05
N PHE A 66 2.71 -19.86 17.42
CA PHE A 66 2.89 -18.41 17.55
C PHE A 66 2.49 -17.91 18.94
N LYS A 67 3.42 -17.23 19.63
CA LYS A 67 3.24 -16.82 21.05
C LYS A 67 2.42 -15.53 21.21
N LEU A 68 2.49 -14.61 20.24
CA LEU A 68 1.82 -13.32 20.34
C LEU A 68 0.30 -13.49 20.18
N LYS A 69 -0.45 -12.69 20.95
CA LYS A 69 -1.91 -12.69 20.96
C LYS A 69 -2.45 -11.32 20.55
N PRO A 70 -3.71 -11.23 20.08
CA PRO A 70 -4.31 -9.94 19.72
C PRO A 70 -4.44 -8.93 20.88
N TYR A 71 -4.38 -9.42 22.12
CA TYR A 71 -4.51 -8.62 23.33
C TYR A 71 -3.30 -8.80 24.26
N VAL A 72 -2.95 -7.72 24.95
CA VAL A 72 -1.83 -7.67 25.90
C VAL A 72 -2.38 -7.62 27.33
N ASN A 73 -1.61 -8.16 28.29
CA ASN A 73 -1.97 -8.15 29.70
C ASN A 73 -1.73 -6.76 30.34
N TYR A 74 -2.67 -6.28 31.15
CA TYR A 74 -2.57 -5.02 31.91
C TYR A 74 -1.39 -4.96 32.90
N ARG A 75 -0.81 -6.11 33.25
CA ARG A 75 0.38 -6.16 34.12
C ARG A 75 1.67 -5.70 33.41
N ALA A 76 1.66 -5.54 32.09
CA ALA A 76 2.82 -5.04 31.36
C ALA A 76 3.11 -3.57 31.77
N PRO A 77 4.38 -3.20 31.97
CA PRO A 77 4.75 -1.82 32.26
C PRO A 77 4.42 -0.92 31.06
N ALA A 78 4.18 0.37 31.33
CA ALA A 78 3.99 1.35 30.27
C ALA A 78 5.29 1.48 29.45
N GLY A 79 5.17 1.36 28.13
CA GLY A 79 6.26 1.62 27.20
C GLY A 79 6.53 3.11 27.03
N ALA A 80 7.74 3.44 26.60
CA ALA A 80 8.07 4.80 26.16
C ALA A 80 7.82 4.93 24.65
N ASP A 81 7.08 5.96 24.24
CA ASP A 81 6.83 6.26 22.84
C ASP A 81 8.01 7.04 22.24
N VAL A 82 9.00 6.31 21.73
CA VAL A 82 10.14 6.90 21.01
C VAL A 82 10.00 6.60 19.51
N PRO A 83 9.73 7.61 18.65
CA PRO A 83 9.60 7.38 17.23
C PRO A 83 10.96 7.01 16.61
N LEU A 84 10.96 5.98 15.77
CA LEU A 84 12.14 5.53 15.07
C LEU A 84 12.57 6.57 14.01
N THR A 85 13.84 6.97 14.03
CA THR A 85 14.41 7.94 13.08
C THR A 85 15.47 7.29 12.20
N ALA A 86 15.72 7.84 11.01
CA ALA A 86 16.78 7.36 10.11
C ALA A 86 18.16 7.37 10.79
N ARG A 87 18.43 8.41 11.61
CA ARG A 87 19.66 8.49 12.40
C ARG A 87 19.75 7.35 13.41
N ALA A 88 18.69 7.08 14.16
CA ALA A 88 18.67 5.99 15.14
C ALA A 88 18.95 4.64 14.48
N LEU A 89 18.27 4.37 13.35
CA LEU A 89 18.51 3.16 12.55
C LEU A 89 19.94 3.04 12.03
N PHE A 90 20.50 4.13 11.50
CA PHE A 90 21.87 4.14 11.01
C PHE A 90 22.89 3.84 12.12
N MET A 91 22.73 4.47 13.28
CA MET A 91 23.61 4.28 14.44
C MET A 91 23.52 2.87 15.01
N GLU A 92 22.34 2.25 14.97
CA GLU A 92 22.13 0.89 15.50
C GLU A 92 22.64 -0.21 14.57
N THR A 93 22.51 -0.03 13.26
CA THR A 93 22.76 -1.11 12.28
C THR A 93 24.08 -0.97 11.52
N VAL A 94 24.35 0.20 10.92
CA VAL A 94 25.46 0.40 9.98
C VAL A 94 26.69 0.97 10.67
N ALA A 95 26.51 1.87 11.64
CA ALA A 95 27.62 2.55 12.31
C ALA A 95 28.65 1.60 12.95
N PRO A 96 28.27 0.48 13.63
CA PRO A 96 29.24 -0.43 14.21
C PRO A 96 30.19 -1.06 13.18
N ALA A 97 29.70 -1.33 11.97
CA ALA A 97 30.52 -1.88 10.89
C ALA A 97 31.50 -0.83 10.34
N ILE A 98 31.03 0.40 10.12
CA ILE A 98 31.88 1.51 9.65
C ILE A 98 32.96 1.85 10.68
N GLU A 99 32.62 1.92 11.97
CA GLU A 99 33.59 2.20 13.03
C GLU A 99 34.69 1.15 13.12
N LYS A 100 34.34 -0.13 12.90
CA LYS A 100 35.30 -1.23 12.90
C LYS A 100 36.30 -1.07 11.75
N ASP A 101 35.82 -0.92 10.52
CA ASP A 101 36.67 -0.80 9.34
C ASP A 101 37.49 0.51 9.38
N PHE A 102 36.95 1.56 9.99
CA PHE A 102 37.69 2.81 10.22
C PHE A 102 38.85 2.63 11.20
N LYS A 103 38.63 1.91 12.31
CA LYS A 103 39.70 1.58 13.28
C LYS A 103 40.76 0.65 12.69
N GLU A 104 40.35 -0.24 11.80
CA GLU A 104 41.24 -1.17 11.09
C GLU A 104 41.98 -0.50 9.91
N GLY A 105 41.62 0.73 9.54
CA GLY A 105 42.23 1.48 8.44
C GLY A 105 41.83 0.97 7.04
N THR A 106 40.79 0.14 6.94
CA THR A 106 40.30 -0.47 5.69
C THR A 106 39.05 0.22 5.14
N PHE A 107 38.65 1.34 5.74
CA PHE A 107 37.51 2.14 5.29
C PHE A 107 37.82 2.85 3.96
N ASP A 108 36.94 2.66 2.98
CA ASP A 108 37.00 3.28 1.66
C ASP A 108 35.66 3.99 1.36
N PRO A 109 35.66 5.32 1.13
CA PRO A 109 34.47 6.09 0.77
C PRO A 109 33.79 5.67 -0.54
N ASP A 110 34.51 5.04 -1.48
CA ASP A 110 33.92 4.66 -2.77
C ASP A 110 33.15 3.32 -2.68
N ASN A 111 33.40 2.53 -1.62
CA ASN A 111 32.82 1.20 -1.44
C ASN A 111 31.67 1.19 -0.41
N LEU A 112 30.73 2.12 -0.52
CA LEU A 112 29.57 2.20 0.40
C LEU A 112 28.55 1.08 0.20
N GLU A 113 28.52 0.47 -0.98
CA GLU A 113 27.63 -0.67 -1.28
C GLU A 113 27.89 -1.86 -0.36
N LYS A 114 29.14 -2.05 0.07
CA LYS A 114 29.54 -3.04 1.10
C LYS A 114 28.72 -2.89 2.39
N TYR A 115 28.39 -1.65 2.76
CA TYR A 115 27.63 -1.33 3.98
C TYR A 115 26.11 -1.26 3.73
N GLY A 116 25.66 -1.62 2.53
CA GLY A 116 24.25 -1.65 2.15
C GLY A 116 23.72 -0.34 1.56
N PHE A 117 24.59 0.62 1.22
CA PHE A 117 24.14 1.79 0.47
C PHE A 117 23.77 1.42 -0.96
N GLU A 118 22.65 1.93 -1.40
CA GLU A 118 22.09 1.66 -2.71
C GLU A 118 22.00 2.96 -3.51
N PRO A 119 22.98 3.29 -4.39
CA PRO A 119 23.03 4.58 -5.06
C PRO A 119 21.86 4.81 -6.01
N THR A 120 21.39 3.75 -6.67
CA THR A 120 20.25 3.80 -7.59
C THR A 120 19.19 2.76 -7.21
N GLN A 121 17.93 3.09 -7.48
CA GLN A 121 16.78 2.19 -7.26
C GLN A 121 16.38 1.43 -8.53
N GLU A 122 17.00 1.76 -9.66
CA GLU A 122 16.77 1.09 -10.94
C GLU A 122 17.26 -0.36 -10.89
N GLY A 123 16.58 -1.26 -11.61
CA GLY A 123 16.89 -2.69 -11.63
C GLY A 123 16.47 -3.47 -10.37
N LYS A 124 15.97 -2.80 -9.32
CA LYS A 124 15.46 -3.47 -8.12
C LYS A 124 14.01 -3.92 -8.29
N LEU A 125 13.73 -5.12 -7.75
CA LEU A 125 12.36 -5.66 -7.72
C LEU A 125 11.45 -4.77 -6.86
N PHE A 126 11.92 -4.41 -5.66
CA PHE A 126 11.21 -3.53 -4.73
C PHE A 126 11.88 -2.17 -4.69
N GLN A 127 11.29 -1.20 -5.39
CA GLN A 127 11.80 0.17 -5.47
C GLN A 127 11.25 1.00 -4.32
N LEU A 128 12.12 1.74 -3.64
CA LEU A 128 11.70 2.65 -2.55
C LEU A 128 11.07 3.93 -3.10
N TYR A 129 11.63 4.49 -4.17
CA TYR A 129 11.11 5.70 -4.81
C TYR A 129 11.35 5.68 -6.34
N PRO A 130 10.28 5.80 -7.17
CA PRO A 130 8.87 5.74 -6.81
C PRO A 130 8.48 4.33 -6.32
N LYS A 131 7.71 4.27 -5.23
CA LYS A 131 7.31 2.99 -4.62
C LYS A 131 6.48 2.14 -5.59
N ASN A 132 6.90 0.90 -5.83
CA ASN A 132 6.26 -0.04 -6.78
C ASN A 132 5.55 -1.25 -6.14
N PHE A 133 5.56 -1.38 -4.81
CA PHE A 133 4.98 -2.53 -4.11
C PHE A 133 3.76 -2.15 -3.23
N PRO A 134 2.80 -3.08 -3.02
CA PRO A 134 1.67 -2.85 -2.12
C PRO A 134 2.10 -2.83 -0.64
N ARG A 135 1.16 -2.52 0.26
CA ARG A 135 1.36 -2.64 1.71
C ARG A 135 0.94 -4.01 2.19
#